data_AF-A0A436DUM2-F1
#
_entry.id   AF-A0A436DUM2-F1
#
_cell.length_a   1.000
_cell.length_b   1.000
_cell.length_c   1.000
_cell.angle_alpha   90.00
_cell.angle_beta   90.00
_cell.angle_gamma   90.00
#
_symmetry.space_group_name_H-M   'P 1'
#
loop_
_entity.id
_entity.type
_entity.pdbx_description
1 polymer ?
#
loop_
_entity_poly.entity_id
_entity_poly.type
_entity_poly.pdbx_seq_one_letter_code
_entity_poly.pdbx_strand_id
1 'polypeptide(L)'
;LFNVPLAVWILEGFMSGVPKEIDETAYIDGYSFPRFFLKIFMPLIASGVGVACFFCFMFSWVELLIARTLTTTAAKPIAAIMTRTVSASGLDWGVLAAAGVLTILPGALVIWFVRNYIAKGFALGRV
;
A
#
# COMPACT_ATOMS: atom_id res chain seq x y z
N LEU A 1 -1.95 6.59 -10.41
CA LEU A 1 -2.97 7.65 -10.55
C LEU A 1 -4.26 7.27 -9.83
N PHE A 2 -4.82 6.09 -10.07
CA PHE A 2 -6.05 5.56 -9.43
C PHE A 2 -5.93 5.34 -7.92
N ASN A 3 -4.74 5.05 -7.40
CA ASN A 3 -4.56 4.83 -5.95
C ASN A 3 -4.40 6.14 -5.15
N VAL A 4 -4.20 7.28 -5.82
CA VAL A 4 -3.91 8.57 -5.15
C VAL A 4 -5.11 9.06 -4.33
N PRO A 5 -6.35 9.07 -4.84
CA PRO A 5 -7.51 9.51 -4.05
C PRO A 5 -7.71 8.68 -2.78
N LEU A 6 -7.55 7.35 -2.88
CA LEU A 6 -7.65 6.46 -1.74
C LEU A 6 -6.53 6.73 -0.72
N ALA A 7 -5.30 6.91 -1.18
CA ALA A 7 -4.17 7.21 -0.31
C ALA A 7 -4.37 8.54 0.43
N VAL A 8 -4.85 9.57 -0.27
CA VAL A 8 -5.17 10.88 0.32
C VAL A 8 -6.28 10.74 1.35
N TRP A 9 -7.36 10.01 1.04
CA TRP A 9 -8.46 9.78 1.97
C TRP A 9 -8.01 9.03 3.25
N ILE A 10 -7.19 7.99 3.10
CA ILE A 10 -6.62 7.27 4.25
C ILE A 10 -5.76 8.22 5.08
N LEU A 11 -4.82 8.93 4.46
CA LEU A 11 -3.93 9.85 5.18
C LEU A 11 -4.73 10.97 5.86
N GLU A 12 -5.76 11.52 5.22
CA GLU A 12 -6.62 12.55 5.78
C GLU A 12 -7.38 12.07 7.03
N GLY A 13 -7.87 10.83 7.02
CA GLY A 13 -8.45 10.19 8.21
C GLY A 13 -7.45 10.08 9.38
N PHE A 14 -6.17 9.80 9.11
CA PHE A 14 -5.15 9.76 10.16
C PHE A 14 -4.68 11.15 10.59
N MET A 15 -4.59 12.10 9.68
CA MET A 15 -4.20 13.48 9.96
C MET A 15 -5.26 14.21 10.78
N SER A 16 -6.54 13.97 10.52
CA SER A 16 -7.66 14.56 11.28
C SER A 16 -7.73 14.06 12.73
N GLY A 17 -7.17 12.88 13.02
CA GLY A 17 -7.04 12.35 14.38
C GLY A 17 -5.90 12.99 15.20
N VAL A 18 -5.06 13.84 14.59
CA VAL A 18 -3.96 14.52 15.29
C VAL A 18 -4.48 15.78 16.00
N PRO A 19 -4.30 15.92 17.33
CA PRO A 19 -4.70 17.13 18.04
C PRO A 19 -3.98 18.37 17.50
N LYS A 20 -4.72 19.48 17.32
CA LYS A 20 -4.17 20.76 16.85
C LYS A 20 -3.11 21.34 17.79
N GLU A 21 -3.20 21.00 19.08
CA GLU A 21 -2.25 21.38 20.14
C GLU A 21 -0.79 21.02 19.80
N ILE A 22 -0.57 19.96 19.00
CA ILE A 22 0.76 19.53 18.56
C ILE A 22 1.42 20.58 17.66
N ASP A 23 0.64 21.27 16.82
CA ASP A 23 1.12 22.33 15.93
C ASP A 23 1.44 23.61 16.73
N GLU A 24 0.56 23.96 17.67
CA GLU A 24 0.74 25.10 18.57
C GLU A 24 2.00 24.95 19.44
N THR A 25 2.22 23.75 19.98
CA THR A 25 3.42 23.45 20.79
C THR A 25 4.69 23.51 19.94
N ALA A 26 4.65 22.99 18.71
CA ALA A 26 5.80 23.05 17.80
C ALA A 26 6.13 24.49 17.37
N TYR A 27 5.11 25.34 17.21
CA TYR A 27 5.30 26.77 16.93
C TYR A 27 5.94 27.49 18.12
N ILE A 28 5.49 27.21 19.35
CA ILE A 28 6.10 27.76 20.58
C ILE A 28 7.56 27.31 20.73
N ASP A 29 7.87 26.06 20.36
CA ASP A 29 9.23 25.51 20.33
C ASP A 29 10.12 26.07 19.20
N GLY A 30 9.57 26.95 18.35
CA GLY A 30 10.30 27.62 17.27
C GLY A 30 10.66 26.70 16.08
N TYR A 31 9.94 25.58 15.90
CA TYR A 31 10.14 24.74 14.72
C TYR A 31 9.64 25.43 13.45
N SER A 32 10.43 25.36 12.38
CA SER A 32 9.97 25.71 11.04
C SER A 32 9.06 24.61 10.47
N PHE A 33 8.06 24.98 9.66
CA PHE A 33 7.06 24.06 9.12
C PHE A 33 7.64 22.79 8.46
N PRO A 34 8.66 22.85 7.58
CA PRO A 34 9.21 21.63 6.97
C PRO A 34 9.88 20.71 8.01
N ARG A 35 10.46 21.29 9.05
CA ARG A 35 11.16 20.56 10.12
C ARG A 35 10.16 19.91 11.07
N PHE A 36 9.09 20.61 11.42
CA PHE A 36 7.94 20.06 12.14
C PHE A 36 7.32 18.88 11.39
N PHE A 37 7.04 19.08 10.09
CA PHE A 37 6.38 18.06 9.27
C PHE A 37 7.18 16.76 9.24
N LEU A 38 8.49 16.81 8.97
CA LEU A 38 9.31 15.61 8.85
C LEU A 38 9.66 14.98 10.21
N LYS A 39 9.91 15.79 11.24
CA LYS A 39 10.45 15.30 12.52
C LYS A 39 9.37 14.93 13.54
N ILE A 40 8.22 15.59 13.49
CA ILE A 40 7.15 15.44 14.49
C ILE A 40 5.90 14.85 13.84
N PHE A 41 5.38 15.47 12.78
CA PHE A 41 4.11 15.08 12.18
C PHE A 41 4.18 13.72 11.45
N MET A 42 5.19 13.52 10.60
CA MET A 42 5.38 12.30 9.82
C MET A 42 5.53 11.03 10.67
N PRO A 43 6.33 10.98 11.76
CA PRO A 43 6.37 9.81 12.63
C PRO A 43 5.06 9.59 13.40
N LEU A 44 4.30 10.65 13.69
CA LEU A 44 3.03 10.56 14.38
C LEU A 44 1.94 9.90 13.51
N ILE A 45 1.91 10.22 12.21
CA ILE A 45 1.01 9.57 11.23
C ILE A 45 1.63 8.32 10.58
N ALA A 46 2.76 7.81 11.06
CA ALA A 46 3.49 6.70 10.42
C ALA A 46 2.65 5.43 10.28
N SER A 47 1.71 5.19 11.21
CA SER A 47 0.70 4.12 11.08
C SER A 47 -0.22 4.33 9.88
N GLY A 48 -0.68 5.56 9.66
CA GLY A 48 -1.51 5.91 8.50
C GLY A 48 -0.75 5.76 7.19
N VAL A 49 0.53 6.16 7.15
CA VAL A 49 1.41 5.94 5.99
C VAL A 49 1.57 4.46 5.69
N GLY A 50 1.79 3.62 6.71
CA GLY A 50 1.88 2.16 6.54
C GLY A 50 0.60 1.56 5.94
N VAL A 51 -0.58 2.00 6.38
CA VAL A 51 -1.87 1.56 5.85
C VAL A 51 -2.09 2.05 4.41
N ALA A 52 -1.76 3.31 4.11
CA ALA A 52 -1.86 3.85 2.75
C ALA A 52 -0.93 3.11 1.78
N CYS A 53 0.32 2.84 2.19
CA CYS A 53 1.29 2.05 1.41
C CYS A 53 0.78 0.62 1.17
N PHE A 54 0.18 -0.02 2.18
CA PHE A 54 -0.44 -1.33 2.05
C PHE A 54 -1.50 -1.37 0.95
N PHE A 55 -2.47 -0.47 1.02
CA PHE A 55 -3.55 -0.43 0.03
C PHE A 55 -3.03 -0.06 -1.36
N CYS A 56 -2.10 0.90 -1.45
CA CYS A 56 -1.47 1.25 -2.72
C CYS A 56 -0.75 0.06 -3.36
N PHE A 57 0.00 -0.71 -2.56
CA PHE A 57 0.68 -1.91 -3.03
C PHE A 57 -0.32 -2.97 -3.48
N MET A 58 -1.31 -3.30 -2.63
CA MET A 58 -2.30 -4.33 -2.92
C MET A 58 -3.09 -4.03 -4.20
N PHE A 59 -3.54 -2.79 -4.38
CA PHE A 59 -4.22 -2.38 -5.60
C PHE A 59 -3.31 -2.42 -6.83
N SER A 60 -2.05 -1.98 -6.69
CA SER A 60 -1.09 -2.03 -7.79
C SER A 60 -0.67 -3.46 -8.14
N TRP A 61 -0.66 -4.37 -7.17
CA TRP A 61 -0.22 -5.76 -7.33
C TRP A 61 -1.24 -6.60 -8.11
N VAL A 62 -2.53 -6.32 -7.89
CA VAL A 62 -3.64 -7.02 -8.57
C VAL A 62 -3.96 -6.39 -9.93
N GLU A 63 -3.48 -5.17 -10.20
CA GLU A 63 -3.75 -4.44 -11.44
C GLU A 63 -3.23 -5.21 -12.67
N LEU A 64 -4.15 -5.52 -13.59
CA LEU A 64 -3.87 -6.32 -14.78
C LEU A 64 -4.01 -5.53 -16.08
N LEU A 65 -4.92 -4.56 -16.14
CA LEU A 65 -5.35 -3.92 -17.39
C LEU A 65 -4.25 -3.01 -17.93
N ILE A 66 -3.77 -2.10 -17.11
CA ILE A 66 -2.73 -1.14 -17.46
C ILE A 66 -1.40 -1.86 -17.63
N ALA A 67 -1.11 -2.79 -16.74
CA ALA A 67 0.09 -3.58 -16.83
C ALA A 67 0.15 -4.42 -18.12
N ARG A 68 -0.96 -5.03 -18.57
CA ARG A 68 -1.01 -5.70 -19.89
C ARG A 68 -0.93 -4.74 -21.07
N THR A 69 -1.55 -3.57 -20.95
CA THR A 69 -1.62 -2.59 -22.04
C THR A 69 -0.26 -1.93 -22.28
N LEU A 70 0.51 -1.70 -21.22
CA LEU A 70 1.80 -1.02 -21.28
C LEU A 70 3.01 -1.96 -21.39
N THR A 71 2.87 -3.27 -21.12
CA THR A 71 4.01 -4.22 -21.20
C THR A 71 3.86 -5.23 -22.32
N THR A 72 4.70 -5.09 -23.35
CA THR A 72 4.69 -5.95 -24.55
C THR A 72 5.67 -7.12 -24.48
N THR A 73 6.86 -6.97 -23.89
CA THR A 73 7.93 -8.00 -24.01
C THR A 73 8.60 -8.46 -22.69
N ALA A 74 9.12 -7.58 -21.83
CA ALA A 74 10.01 -7.99 -20.73
C ALA A 74 9.43 -7.89 -19.29
N ALA A 75 8.41 -7.06 -19.06
CA ALA A 75 7.88 -6.77 -17.70
C ALA A 75 6.43 -7.24 -17.50
N LYS A 76 6.10 -8.45 -17.98
CA LYS A 76 4.72 -8.95 -17.86
C LYS A 76 4.39 -9.29 -16.41
N PRO A 77 3.28 -8.79 -15.86
CA PRO A 77 2.80 -9.22 -14.56
C PRO A 77 2.58 -10.72 -14.52
N ILE A 78 2.82 -11.34 -13.37
CA ILE A 78 2.62 -12.77 -13.18
C ILE A 78 1.16 -13.17 -13.50
N ALA A 79 0.19 -12.31 -13.18
CA ALA A 79 -1.22 -12.46 -13.53
C ALA A 79 -1.50 -12.38 -15.05
N ALA A 80 -0.64 -11.72 -15.83
CA ALA A 80 -0.70 -11.73 -17.30
C ALA A 80 -0.15 -13.02 -17.91
N ILE A 81 0.83 -13.65 -17.25
CA ILE A 81 1.42 -14.93 -17.67
C ILE A 81 0.45 -16.08 -17.36
N MET A 82 -0.25 -16.03 -16.23
CA MET A 82 -1.25 -17.04 -15.82
C MET A 82 -2.43 -17.19 -16.79
N THR A 83 -2.73 -16.21 -17.65
CA THR A 83 -3.75 -16.41 -18.70
C THR A 83 -3.19 -16.93 -20.02
N ARG A 84 -1.86 -17.06 -20.13
CA ARG A 84 -1.19 -17.62 -21.31
C ARG A 84 -0.80 -19.09 -21.15
N THR A 85 -0.96 -19.67 -19.95
CA THR A 85 -0.78 -21.11 -19.68
C THR A 85 -1.85 -21.98 -20.33
N VAL A 86 -2.83 -21.38 -21.03
CA VAL A 86 -3.71 -22.07 -21.96
C VAL A 86 -2.96 -22.22 -23.29
N SER A 87 -2.36 -23.39 -23.52
CA SER A 87 -1.70 -23.73 -24.78
C SER A 87 -2.56 -24.67 -25.63
N ALA A 88 -2.20 -24.85 -26.91
CA ALA A 88 -2.88 -25.75 -27.85
C ALA A 88 -2.91 -27.22 -27.38
N SER A 89 -2.05 -27.60 -26.44
CA SER A 89 -1.94 -28.93 -25.82
C SER A 89 -2.79 -29.12 -24.55
N GLY A 90 -3.56 -28.11 -24.13
CA GLY A 90 -4.32 -28.13 -22.88
C GLY A 90 -3.77 -27.20 -21.80
N LEU A 91 -4.37 -27.25 -20.62
CA LEU A 91 -4.05 -26.39 -19.49
C LEU A 91 -3.07 -27.09 -18.55
N ASP A 92 -1.88 -26.51 -18.37
CA ASP A 92 -0.90 -27.04 -17.42
C ASP A 92 -1.27 -26.59 -15.99
N TRP A 93 -2.04 -27.44 -15.32
CA TRP A 93 -2.49 -27.22 -13.95
C TRP A 93 -1.35 -27.10 -12.94
N GLY A 94 -0.22 -27.78 -13.18
CA GLY A 94 0.94 -27.75 -12.29
C GLY A 94 1.62 -26.38 -12.31
N VAL A 95 1.86 -25.86 -13.52
CA VAL A 95 2.43 -24.51 -13.70
C VAL A 95 1.47 -23.44 -13.17
N LEU A 96 0.17 -23.60 -13.40
CA LEU A 96 -0.83 -22.64 -12.92
C LEU A 96 -0.93 -22.63 -11.38
N ALA A 97 -0.89 -23.79 -10.73
CA ALA A 97 -0.87 -23.88 -9.27
C ALA A 97 0.41 -23.27 -8.68
N ALA A 98 1.58 -23.56 -9.25
CA ALA A 98 2.86 -22.99 -8.81
C ALA A 98 2.88 -21.46 -8.94
N ALA A 99 2.39 -20.92 -10.07
CA ALA A 99 2.26 -19.49 -10.28
C ALA A 99 1.29 -18.86 -9.27
N GLY A 100 0.17 -19.53 -8.97
CA GLY A 100 -0.80 -19.09 -7.95
C GLY A 100 -0.21 -19.04 -6.53
N VAL A 101 0.64 -19.99 -6.14
CA VAL A 101 1.33 -19.91 -4.84
C VAL A 101 2.31 -18.74 -4.81
N LEU A 102 3.06 -18.51 -5.89
CA LEU A 102 3.99 -17.39 -6.00
C LEU A 102 3.31 -16.03 -5.92
N THR A 103 2.06 -15.89 -6.42
CA THR A 103 1.33 -14.62 -6.34
C THR A 103 0.89 -14.26 -4.92
N ILE A 104 0.69 -15.26 -4.05
CA ILE A 104 0.27 -15.08 -2.66
C ILE A 104 1.42 -14.56 -1.80
N LEU A 105 2.66 -14.98 -2.07
CA LEU A 105 3.84 -14.64 -1.26
C LEU A 105 4.04 -13.12 -1.01
N PRO A 106 4.05 -12.25 -2.03
CA PRO A 106 4.20 -10.81 -1.80
C PRO A 106 3.04 -10.21 -1.00
N GLY A 107 1.80 -10.70 -1.21
CA GLY A 107 0.66 -10.30 -0.37
C GLY A 107 0.86 -10.67 1.09
N ALA A 108 1.27 -11.91 1.36
CA ALA A 108 1.57 -12.39 2.71
C ALA A 108 2.72 -11.60 3.36
N LEU A 109 3.79 -11.29 2.61
CA LEU A 109 4.93 -10.51 3.10
C LEU A 109 4.52 -9.09 3.49
N VAL A 110 3.67 -8.45 2.68
CA VAL A 110 3.17 -7.11 2.95
C VAL A 110 2.23 -7.10 4.16
N ILE A 111 1.34 -8.10 4.31
CA ILE A 111 0.53 -8.27 5.53
C ILE A 111 1.44 -8.44 6.76
N TRP A 112 2.48 -9.26 6.66
CA TRP A 112 3.44 -9.47 7.74
C TRP A 112 4.12 -8.16 8.15
N PHE A 113 4.53 -7.31 7.20
CA PHE A 113 5.14 -6.01 7.50
C PHE A 113 4.15 -5.03 8.13
N VAL A 114 2.92 -5.00 7.61
CA VAL A 114 1.94 -3.96 7.95
C VAL A 114 1.15 -4.29 9.21
N ARG A 115 1.12 -5.55 9.68
CA ARG A 115 0.35 -5.97 10.88
C ARG A 115 0.54 -5.06 12.09
N ASN A 116 1.75 -4.56 12.31
CA ASN A 116 2.09 -3.68 13.44
C ASN A 116 1.52 -2.26 13.28
N TYR A 117 1.35 -1.79 12.04
CA TYR A 117 0.81 -0.48 11.72
C TYR A 117 -0.72 -0.49 11.66
N ILE A 118 -1.32 -1.56 11.10
CA ILE A 118 -2.78 -1.77 11.08
C ILE A 118 -3.32 -1.91 12.50
N ALA A 119 -2.67 -2.69 13.37
CA ALA A 119 -3.11 -2.88 14.75
C ALA A 119 -3.15 -1.56 15.55
N LYS A 120 -2.20 -0.65 15.29
CA LYS A 120 -2.16 0.68 15.91
C LYS A 120 -3.18 1.64 15.30
N GLY A 121 -3.39 1.58 13.98
CA GLY A 121 -4.33 2.46 13.28
C GLY A 121 -5.78 2.25 13.69
N PHE A 122 -6.22 1.00 13.86
CA PHE A 122 -7.56 0.70 14.37
C PHE A 122 -7.73 1.00 15.87
N ALA A 123 -6.64 1.02 16.63
CA ALA A 123 -6.69 1.36 18.05
C ALA A 123 -6.96 2.86 18.28
N LEU A 124 -6.46 3.73 17.40
CA LEU A 124 -6.67 5.19 17.45
C LEU A 124 -8.07 5.62 17.00
N GLY A 125 -8.75 4.84 16.15
CA GLY A 125 -10.14 5.10 15.74
C GLY A 125 -11.21 4.69 16.74
N ARG A 126 -10.84 4.18 17.92
CA ARG A 126 -11.75 3.92 19.06
C ARG A 126 -11.60 5.04 20.09
N VAL A 127 -12.21 6.18 19.80
CA VAL A 127 -12.68 7.15 20.79
C VAL A 127 -14.07 7.61 20.39
#